data_AF-A0A2R6GDN8-F1
#
_entry.id   AF-A0A2R6GDN8-F1
#
_cell.length_a   1.000
_cell.length_b   1.000
_cell.length_c   1.000
_cell.angle_alpha   90.00
_cell.angle_beta   90.00
_cell.angle_gamma   90.00
#
_symmetry.space_group_name_H-M   'P 1'
#
loop_
_entity.id
_entity.type
_entity.pdbx_description
1 polymer ?
#
loop_
_entity_poly.entity_id
_entity_poly.type
_entity_poly.pdbx_seq_one_letter_code
_entity_poly.pdbx_strand_id
1 'polypeptide(L)'
;MRLDDGVLHLDKEFSLLDEFVIDVTSILDDLGVGYVVVSGYVAILTGRSRSTEDIDTIIEPLSSEGARDLASRLRDEGYWGATALARIDGHEVNVGPLEQQIAYKLFLGTEKDFEDSQW
;
A
#
# COMPACT_ATOMS: atom_id res chain seq x y z
N MET A 1 12.99 19.63 -5.86
CA MET A 1 11.62 19.66 -5.29
C MET A 1 11.21 21.10 -5.02
N ARG A 2 10.00 21.49 -5.45
CA ARG A 2 9.40 22.82 -5.22
C ARG A 2 7.93 22.67 -4.87
N LEU A 3 7.43 23.39 -3.86
CA LEU A 3 6.00 23.47 -3.52
C LEU A 3 5.47 24.82 -4.00
N ASP A 4 4.46 24.82 -4.87
CA ASP A 4 3.85 26.03 -5.45
C ASP A 4 2.33 25.84 -5.53
N ASP A 5 1.54 26.75 -4.96
CA ASP A 5 0.07 26.66 -4.89
C ASP A 5 -0.48 25.29 -4.44
N GLY A 6 0.20 24.64 -3.49
CA GLY A 6 -0.18 23.30 -2.99
C GLY A 6 0.25 22.14 -3.89
N VAL A 7 0.91 22.39 -5.01
CA VAL A 7 1.44 21.39 -5.93
C VAL A 7 2.91 21.11 -5.64
N LEU A 8 3.24 19.85 -5.38
CA LEU A 8 4.61 19.39 -5.19
C LEU A 8 5.25 19.03 -6.54
N HIS A 9 6.13 19.90 -7.03
CA HIS A 9 6.94 19.64 -8.22
C HIS A 9 8.21 18.88 -7.86
N LEU A 10 8.43 17.76 -8.54
CA LEU A 10 9.51 16.82 -8.27
C LEU A 10 10.41 16.69 -9.50
N ASP A 11 11.71 16.59 -9.24
CA ASP A 11 12.72 16.29 -10.26
C ASP A 11 13.23 14.88 -9.95
N LYS A 12 12.49 13.90 -10.46
CA LYS A 12 12.58 12.49 -10.15
C LYS A 12 12.24 11.68 -11.40
N GLU A 13 12.95 10.57 -11.62
CA GLU A 13 12.57 9.59 -12.65
C GLU A 13 11.37 8.75 -12.20
N PHE A 14 10.51 8.40 -13.15
CA PHE A 14 9.36 7.54 -12.90
C PHE A 14 9.82 6.12 -12.52
N SER A 15 9.22 5.56 -11.49
CA SER A 15 9.58 4.24 -10.94
C SER A 15 8.39 3.28 -10.91
N LEU A 16 8.65 1.97 -10.78
CA LEU A 16 7.60 0.96 -10.60
C LEU A 16 6.74 1.21 -9.36
N LEU A 17 7.30 1.85 -8.32
CA LEU A 17 6.54 2.24 -7.14
C LEU A 17 5.56 3.39 -7.45
N ASP A 18 5.88 4.29 -8.39
CA ASP A 18 4.96 5.33 -8.83
C ASP A 18 3.80 4.75 -9.62
N GLU A 19 4.10 3.82 -10.54
CA GLU A 19 3.09 3.07 -11.27
C GLU A 19 2.14 2.36 -10.31
N PHE A 20 2.68 1.63 -9.33
CA PHE A 20 1.87 0.95 -8.32
C PHE A 20 0.99 1.90 -7.50
N VAL A 21 1.51 3.05 -7.06
CA VAL A 21 0.71 4.07 -6.37
C VAL A 21 -0.39 4.62 -7.27
N ILE A 22 -0.07 4.95 -8.53
CA ILE A 22 -1.04 5.51 -9.48
C ILE A 22 -2.14 4.49 -9.78
N ASP A 23 -1.80 3.23 -10.01
CA ASP A 23 -2.77 2.19 -10.32
C ASP A 23 -3.75 2.00 -9.17
N VAL A 24 -3.26 1.83 -7.93
CA VAL A 24 -4.14 1.65 -6.76
C VAL A 24 -4.97 2.90 -6.48
N THR A 25 -4.39 4.09 -6.62
CA THR A 25 -5.13 5.33 -6.37
C THR A 25 -6.16 5.63 -7.45
N SER A 26 -5.93 5.21 -8.70
CA SER A 26 -6.95 5.30 -9.76
C SER A 26 -8.20 4.47 -9.45
N ILE A 27 -8.05 3.33 -8.76
CA ILE A 27 -9.19 2.53 -8.29
C ILE A 27 -9.99 3.30 -7.24
N LEU A 28 -9.31 4.02 -6.33
CA LEU A 28 -9.97 4.86 -5.34
C LEU A 28 -10.71 6.03 -6.00
N ASP A 29 -10.09 6.68 -6.98
CA ASP A 29 -10.69 7.76 -7.77
C ASP A 29 -11.95 7.28 -8.51
N ASP A 30 -11.88 6.12 -9.17
CA ASP A 30 -13.01 5.51 -9.89
C ASP A 30 -14.20 5.21 -8.98
N LEU A 31 -13.93 4.83 -7.72
CA LEU A 31 -14.95 4.56 -6.71
C LEU A 31 -15.40 5.84 -5.98
N GLY A 32 -14.81 6.99 -6.28
CA GLY A 32 -15.09 8.27 -5.63
C GLY A 32 -14.66 8.31 -4.16
N VAL A 33 -13.64 7.53 -3.79
CA VAL A 33 -13.14 7.41 -2.41
C VAL A 33 -12.04 8.45 -2.18
N GLY A 34 -12.27 9.39 -1.27
CA GLY A 34 -11.26 10.35 -0.85
C GLY A 34 -10.07 9.67 -0.15
N TYR A 35 -8.83 10.04 -0.51
CA TYR A 35 -7.62 9.46 0.07
C TYR A 35 -6.45 10.44 0.19
N VAL A 36 -5.46 10.05 0.99
CA VAL A 36 -4.12 10.65 1.02
C VAL A 36 -3.06 9.55 1.14
N VAL A 37 -2.03 9.62 0.30
CA VAL A 37 -0.85 8.73 0.38
C VAL A 37 0.11 9.25 1.44
N VAL A 38 0.60 8.37 2.31
CA VAL A 38 1.43 8.74 3.47
C VAL A 38 2.70 7.87 3.56
N SER A 39 3.51 8.07 4.60
CA SER A 39 4.60 7.15 5.01
C SER A 39 5.73 7.01 3.97
N GLY A 40 6.17 5.77 3.70
CA GLY A 40 7.39 5.43 2.97
C GLY A 40 7.44 6.03 1.57
N TYR A 41 6.34 5.98 0.83
CA TYR A 41 6.25 6.56 -0.50
C TYR A 41 6.51 8.07 -0.48
N VAL A 42 5.88 8.82 0.44
CA VAL A 42 6.07 10.28 0.55
C VAL A 42 7.52 10.64 0.87
N ALA A 43 8.20 9.84 1.69
CA ALA A 43 9.62 10.03 1.96
C ALA A 43 10.49 9.85 0.70
N ILE A 44 10.22 8.81 -0.10
CA ILE A 44 10.92 8.54 -1.37
C ILE A 44 10.60 9.65 -2.38
N LEU A 45 9.33 10.02 -2.50
CA LEU A 45 8.82 11.06 -3.38
C LEU A 45 9.52 12.41 -3.12
N THR A 46 9.86 12.70 -1.87
CA THR A 46 10.55 13.92 -1.44
C THR A 46 12.09 13.80 -1.43
N GLY A 47 12.65 12.72 -1.99
CA GLY A 47 14.08 12.57 -2.25
C GLY A 47 14.89 11.86 -1.15
N ARG A 48 14.25 11.16 -0.20
CA ARG A 48 14.98 10.30 0.74
C ARG A 48 15.46 9.02 0.04
N SER A 49 16.75 8.71 0.21
CA SER A 49 17.33 7.43 -0.24
C SER A 49 16.92 6.30 0.70
N ARG A 50 15.77 5.69 0.43
CA ARG A 50 15.27 4.44 1.03
C ARG A 50 14.43 3.68 0.01
N SER A 51 14.16 2.41 0.28
CA SER A 51 13.14 1.63 -0.43
C SER A 51 11.88 1.49 0.44
N THR A 52 10.78 1.19 -0.23
CA THR A 52 9.52 0.69 0.31
C THR A 52 8.86 -0.07 -0.83
N GLU A 53 8.01 -1.01 -0.47
CA GLU A 53 7.38 -1.94 -1.41
C GLU A 53 5.87 -1.89 -1.32
N ASP A 54 5.39 -1.52 -0.15
CA ASP A 54 4.03 -1.23 0.20
C ASP A 54 3.70 0.25 -0.03
N ILE A 55 2.41 0.50 -0.14
CA ILE A 55 1.85 1.85 -0.15
C ILE A 55 0.95 2.00 1.06
N ASP A 56 1.06 3.13 1.73
CA ASP A 56 0.22 3.48 2.86
C ASP A 56 -0.74 4.58 2.44
N THR A 57 -2.05 4.31 2.55
CA THR A 57 -3.11 5.28 2.24
C THR A 57 -4.05 5.43 3.42
N ILE A 58 -4.34 6.67 3.79
CA ILE A 58 -5.49 6.99 4.65
C ILE A 58 -6.65 7.31 3.72
N ILE A 59 -7.72 6.53 3.82
CA ILE A 59 -8.95 6.73 3.04
C ILE A 59 -10.06 7.24 3.95
N GLU A 60 -11.06 7.88 3.38
CA GLU A 60 -12.28 8.23 4.11
C GLU A 60 -13.05 6.96 4.57
N PRO A 61 -13.93 7.08 5.58
CA PRO A 61 -14.73 5.94 6.04
C PRO A 61 -15.60 5.36 4.92
N LEU A 62 -15.49 4.05 4.69
CA LEU A 62 -16.30 3.34 3.71
C LEU A 62 -17.57 2.76 4.31
N SER A 63 -18.64 2.75 3.52
CA SER A 63 -19.80 1.89 3.78
C SER A 63 -19.42 0.41 3.57
N SER A 64 -20.26 -0.52 4.06
CA SER A 64 -20.05 -1.94 3.80
C SER A 64 -20.11 -2.30 2.31
N GLU A 65 -20.83 -1.51 1.50
CA GLU A 65 -20.89 -1.65 0.04
C GLU A 65 -19.59 -1.14 -0.59
N GLY A 66 -19.17 0.08 -0.25
CA GLY A 66 -17.91 0.66 -0.75
C GLY A 66 -16.68 -0.18 -0.39
N ALA A 67 -16.65 -0.79 0.79
CA ALA A 67 -15.59 -1.72 1.17
C ALA A 67 -15.57 -3.00 0.30
N ARG A 68 -16.74 -3.51 -0.11
CA ARG A 68 -16.83 -4.67 -1.01
C ARG A 68 -16.44 -4.32 -2.43
N ASP A 69 -16.85 -3.14 -2.90
CA ASP A 69 -16.51 -2.67 -4.24
C ASP A 69 -15.01 -2.43 -4.37
N LEU A 70 -14.40 -1.78 -3.37
CA LEU A 70 -12.95 -1.62 -3.28
C LEU A 70 -12.23 -2.98 -3.28
N ALA A 71 -12.65 -3.90 -2.43
CA ALA A 71 -12.04 -5.24 -2.37
C ALA A 71 -12.21 -6.01 -3.70
N SER A 72 -13.34 -5.85 -4.39
CA SER A 72 -13.54 -6.48 -5.71
C SER A 72 -12.63 -5.86 -6.75
N ARG A 73 -12.59 -4.52 -6.86
CA ARG A 73 -11.74 -3.83 -7.83
C ARG A 73 -10.27 -4.13 -7.62
N LEU A 74 -9.78 -4.07 -6.37
CA LEU A 74 -8.40 -4.44 -6.06
C LEU A 74 -8.09 -5.89 -6.44
N ARG A 75 -9.04 -6.81 -6.28
CA ARG A 75 -8.86 -8.22 -6.65
C ARG A 75 -8.82 -8.40 -8.17
N ASP A 76 -9.71 -7.71 -8.88
CA ASP A 76 -9.81 -7.81 -10.34
C ASP A 76 -8.54 -7.24 -11.02
N GLU A 77 -7.93 -6.20 -10.43
CA GLU A 77 -6.64 -5.64 -10.85
C GLU A 77 -5.42 -6.40 -10.28
N GLY A 78 -5.63 -7.46 -9.50
CA GLY A 78 -4.55 -8.32 -8.99
C GLY A 78 -3.82 -7.82 -7.73
N TYR A 79 -4.28 -6.73 -7.11
CA TYR A 79 -3.73 -6.17 -5.86
C TYR A 79 -4.33 -6.78 -4.59
N TRP A 80 -5.45 -7.50 -4.68
CA TRP A 80 -6.10 -8.16 -3.55
C TRP A 80 -6.32 -9.66 -3.81
N GLY A 81 -6.12 -10.48 -2.78
CA GLY A 81 -6.11 -11.94 -2.92
C GLY A 81 -6.52 -12.69 -1.66
N ALA A 82 -5.98 -13.90 -1.49
CA ALA A 82 -6.27 -14.75 -0.35
C ALA A 82 -5.90 -14.05 0.96
N THR A 83 -6.83 -13.96 1.90
CA THR A 83 -6.60 -13.38 3.23
C THR A 83 -6.66 -14.47 4.29
N ALA A 84 -5.89 -14.31 5.36
CA ALA A 84 -6.07 -15.04 6.61
C ALA A 84 -6.82 -14.19 7.65
N LEU A 85 -7.50 -14.83 8.59
CA LEU A 85 -8.19 -14.16 9.69
C LEU A 85 -7.32 -14.22 10.96
N ALA A 86 -6.77 -13.08 11.37
CA ALA A 86 -6.10 -12.95 12.65
C ALA A 86 -7.12 -12.65 13.76
N ARG A 87 -6.93 -13.25 14.95
CA ARG A 87 -7.74 -12.98 16.15
C ARG A 87 -6.86 -12.35 17.23
N ILE A 88 -7.22 -11.15 17.67
CA ILE A 88 -6.48 -10.38 18.69
C ILE A 88 -7.48 -9.95 19.77
N ASP A 89 -7.36 -10.50 20.98
CA ASP A 89 -8.24 -10.17 22.11
C ASP A 89 -9.75 -10.18 21.75
N GLY A 90 -10.19 -11.23 21.05
CA GLY A 90 -11.57 -11.37 20.58
C GLY A 90 -11.95 -10.55 19.33
N HIS A 91 -11.07 -9.69 18.83
CA HIS A 91 -11.27 -8.92 17.60
C HIS A 91 -10.72 -9.69 16.39
N GLU A 92 -11.41 -9.59 15.26
CA GLU A 92 -11.03 -10.23 14.00
C GLU A 92 -10.44 -9.20 13.03
N VAL A 93 -9.31 -9.55 12.40
CA VAL A 93 -8.61 -8.71 11.42
C VAL A 93 -8.23 -9.56 10.21
N ASN A 94 -8.58 -9.12 9.00
CA ASN A 94 -8.09 -9.76 7.77
C ASN A 94 -6.64 -9.34 7.52
N VAL A 95 -5.76 -10.32 7.31
CA VAL A 95 -4.34 -10.11 6.99
C VAL A 95 -3.99 -10.84 5.70
N GLY A 96 -2.92 -10.41 5.01
CA GLY A 96 -2.35 -11.18 3.90
C GLY A 96 -1.91 -12.57 4.36
N PRO A 97 -1.82 -13.56 3.46
CA PRO A 97 -1.43 -14.91 3.84
C PRO A 97 0.05 -14.89 4.27
N LEU A 98 0.34 -15.53 5.41
CA LEU A 98 1.66 -15.45 6.04
C LEU A 98 2.76 -15.97 5.11
N GLU A 99 2.46 -17.00 4.31
CA GLU A 99 3.38 -17.59 3.35
C GLU A 99 3.79 -16.60 2.26
N GLN A 100 2.87 -15.77 1.77
CA GLN A 100 3.22 -14.70 0.82
C GLN A 100 4.09 -13.65 1.49
N GLN A 101 3.77 -13.24 2.72
CA GLN A 101 4.56 -12.23 3.42
C GLN A 101 5.97 -12.73 3.73
N ILE A 102 6.12 -13.98 4.16
CA ILE A 102 7.43 -14.61 4.41
C ILE A 102 8.21 -14.77 3.10
N ALA A 103 7.58 -15.30 2.04
CA ALA A 103 8.24 -15.50 0.76
C ALA A 103 8.72 -14.17 0.15
N TYR A 104 7.90 -13.13 0.27
CA TYR A 104 8.23 -11.78 -0.17
C TYR A 104 9.42 -11.21 0.62
N LYS A 105 9.38 -11.26 1.95
CA LYS A 105 10.47 -10.79 2.81
C LYS A 105 11.79 -11.54 2.59
N LEU A 106 11.75 -12.87 2.45
CA LEU A 106 12.92 -13.67 2.11
C LEU A 106 13.49 -13.34 0.71
N PHE A 107 12.64 -12.99 -0.25
CA PHE A 107 13.08 -12.57 -1.59
C PHE A 107 13.86 -11.26 -1.56
N LEU A 108 13.49 -10.33 -0.68
CA LEU A 108 14.11 -9.02 -0.55
C LEU A 108 15.43 -9.06 0.23
N GLY A 109 15.52 -9.96 1.21
CA GLY A 109 16.77 -10.40 1.81
C GLY A 109 17.49 -9.35 2.64
N THR A 110 16.80 -8.31 3.15
CA THR A 110 17.43 -7.36 4.08
C THR A 110 17.55 -7.94 5.49
N GLU A 111 18.46 -7.41 6.30
CA GLU A 111 18.66 -7.87 7.68
C GLU A 111 17.37 -7.74 8.53
N LYS A 112 16.60 -6.67 8.28
CA LYS A 112 15.27 -6.46 8.87
C LYS A 112 14.24 -7.52 8.43
N ASP A 113 14.32 -7.99 7.19
CA ASP A 113 13.39 -9.00 6.67
C ASP A 113 13.62 -10.38 7.30
N PHE A 114 14.86 -10.70 7.69
CA PHE A 114 15.17 -11.92 8.43
C PHE A 114 14.63 -11.86 9.86
N GLU A 115 14.73 -10.72 10.55
CA GLU A 115 14.12 -10.52 11.88
C GLU A 115 12.59 -10.66 11.81
N ASP A 116 11.96 -10.06 10.81
CA ASP A 116 10.51 -10.13 10.60
C ASP A 116 10.00 -11.53 10.17
N SER A 117 10.90 -12.39 9.66
CA SER A 117 10.59 -13.77 9.26
C SER A 117 10.78 -14.79 10.38
N GLN A 118 11.38 -14.38 11.50
CA GLN A 118 11.54 -15.20 12.71
C GLN A 118 10.29 -15.02 13.56
N TRP A 119 9.26 -15.83 13.27
CA TRP A 119 8.09 -15.97 14.14
C TRP A 119 8.46 -16.69 15.44
#